data_AF-A0A3B8MMY8-F1
#
_entry.id   AF-A0A3B8MMY8-F1
#
_cell.length_a   1.000
_cell.length_b   1.000
_cell.length_c   1.000
_cell.angle_alpha   90.00
_cell.angle_beta   90.00
_cell.angle_gamma   90.00
#
_symmetry.space_group_name_H-M   'P 1'
#
loop_
_entity.id
_entity.type
_entity.pdbx_description
1 polymer ?
#
loop_
_entity_poly.entity_id
_entity_poly.type
_entity_poly.pdbx_seq_one_letter_code
_entity_poly.pdbx_strand_id
1 'polypeptide(L)'
;RSQTPIADLSGYKGVVLRVRGDGRSYKLRFRAGRRMDGVAHEARFDTRPETWVEIEILFDTFRPVWRGRLVGGAGPLDASRLRQIGLMVADGQEGPFALDLAWVRAYR
;
A
#
# COMPACT_ATOMS: atom_id res chain seq x y z
N ARG A 1 -17.96 -16.69 3.51
CA ARG A 1 -16.90 -15.64 3.46
C ARG A 1 -15.78 -16.19 2.58
N SER A 2 -15.43 -15.53 1.48
CA SER A 2 -14.26 -15.89 0.67
C SER A 2 -12.99 -15.64 1.48
N GLN A 3 -12.07 -16.61 1.50
CA GLN A 3 -10.75 -16.41 2.08
C GLN A 3 -9.86 -15.77 1.00
N THR A 4 -9.40 -14.53 1.21
CA THR A 4 -8.40 -13.92 0.31
C THR A 4 -7.13 -14.76 0.35
N PRO A 5 -6.63 -15.31 -0.77
CA PRO A 5 -5.43 -16.16 -0.78
C PRO A 5 -4.20 -15.40 -0.24
N ILE A 6 -3.24 -16.14 0.32
CA ILE A 6 -1.92 -15.57 0.65
C ILE A 6 -1.17 -15.38 -0.66
N ALA A 7 -0.60 -14.19 -0.87
CA ALA A 7 0.43 -13.98 -1.87
C ALA A 7 1.82 -14.01 -1.21
N ASP A 8 2.69 -14.87 -1.73
CA ASP A 8 4.12 -14.85 -1.44
C ASP A 8 4.83 -14.01 -2.50
N LEU A 9 5.27 -12.83 -2.08
CA LEU A 9 6.05 -11.89 -2.88
C LEU A 9 7.47 -11.71 -2.35
N SER A 10 7.98 -12.65 -1.55
CA SER A 10 9.33 -12.56 -0.95
C SER A 10 10.46 -12.50 -2.00
N GLY A 11 10.22 -12.98 -3.22
CA GLY A 11 11.16 -12.90 -4.35
C GLY A 11 11.14 -11.57 -5.13
N TYR A 12 10.44 -10.54 -4.65
CA TYR A 12 10.29 -9.23 -5.29
C TYR A 12 10.81 -8.11 -4.37
N LYS A 13 11.31 -7.03 -4.96
CA LYS A 13 11.80 -5.85 -4.22
C LYS A 13 10.67 -4.96 -3.69
N GLY A 14 9.57 -4.92 -4.43
CA GLY A 14 8.45 -4.04 -4.12
C GLY A 14 7.33 -4.19 -5.13
N VAL A 15 6.51 -3.13 -5.21
CA VAL A 15 5.42 -3.03 -6.18
C VAL A 15 5.54 -1.76 -7.01
N VAL A 16 5.05 -1.83 -8.24
CA VAL A 16 4.78 -0.70 -9.12
C VAL A 16 3.27 -0.53 -9.24
N LEU A 17 2.80 0.70 -9.08
CA LEU A 17 1.40 1.08 -9.26
C LEU A 17 1.27 1.92 -10.52
N ARG A 18 0.33 1.57 -11.40
CA ARG A 18 -0.10 2.42 -12.51
C ARG A 18 -1.36 3.15 -12.10
N VAL A 19 -1.23 4.44 -11.83
CA VAL A 19 -2.31 5.28 -11.27
C VAL A 19 -2.44 6.61 -12.01
N ARG A 20 -3.64 7.16 -12.01
CA ARG A 20 -3.92 8.56 -12.36
C ARG A 20 -4.66 9.17 -11.18
N GLY A 21 -4.16 10.28 -10.66
CA GLY A 21 -4.77 10.93 -9.50
C GLY A 21 -5.09 12.39 -9.76
N ASP A 22 -5.47 13.06 -8.69
CA ASP A 22 -5.87 14.47 -8.64
C ASP A 22 -4.74 15.41 -8.16
N GLY A 23 -3.51 14.90 -8.07
CA GLY A 23 -2.35 15.64 -7.55
C GLY A 23 -2.18 15.54 -6.04
N ARG A 24 -3.06 14.79 -5.35
CA ARG A 24 -2.94 14.55 -3.91
C ARG A 24 -2.04 13.36 -3.61
N SER A 25 -1.59 13.31 -2.34
CA SER A 25 -0.86 12.18 -1.77
C SER A 25 -1.81 11.09 -1.28
N TYR A 26 -1.40 9.85 -1.46
CA TYR A 26 -2.12 8.65 -1.04
C TYR A 26 -1.20 7.73 -0.25
N LYS A 27 -1.80 6.71 0.37
CA LYS A 27 -1.15 5.69 1.18
C LYS A 27 -1.47 4.33 0.59
N LEU A 28 -0.43 3.56 0.30
CA LEU A 28 -0.53 2.14 0.04
C LEU A 28 -0.32 1.38 1.35
N ARG A 29 -1.22 0.43 1.64
CA ARG A 29 -1.15 -0.45 2.81
C ARG A 29 -1.10 -1.91 2.43
N PHE A 30 -0.26 -2.65 3.12
CA PHE A 30 -0.28 -4.10 3.15
C PHE A 30 -0.61 -4.61 4.55
N ARG A 31 -1.31 -5.76 4.63
CA ARG A 31 -1.35 -6.59 5.84
C ARG A 31 -0.81 -7.97 5.52
N ALA A 32 0.09 -8.43 6.38
CA ALA A 32 0.69 -9.74 6.32
C ALA A 32 0.13 -10.64 7.43
N GLY A 33 0.09 -11.96 7.20
CA GLY A 33 -0.31 -12.94 8.20
C GLY A 33 -1.82 -13.17 8.30
N ARG A 34 -2.27 -13.85 9.37
CA ARG A 34 -3.64 -14.40 9.45
C ARG A 34 -4.68 -13.44 10.02
N ARG A 35 -4.28 -12.38 10.72
CA ARG A 35 -5.19 -11.44 11.38
C ARG A 35 -5.59 -10.32 10.41
N MET A 36 -6.88 -10.20 10.12
CA MET A 36 -7.42 -9.19 9.19
C MET A 36 -7.48 -7.79 9.81
N ASP A 37 -7.49 -7.72 11.14
CA ASP A 37 -7.56 -6.51 11.95
C ASP A 37 -6.19 -6.09 12.49
N GLY A 38 -5.10 -6.71 12.03
CA GLY A 38 -3.73 -6.53 12.49
C GLY A 38 -3.05 -5.21 12.09
N VAL A 39 -1.80 -5.06 12.55
CA VAL A 39 -0.86 -4.02 12.09
C VAL A 39 -0.81 -4.02 10.57
N ALA A 40 -1.00 -2.85 9.97
CA ALA A 40 -0.74 -2.64 8.56
C ALA A 40 0.65 -2.06 8.38
N HIS A 41 1.25 -2.28 7.24
CA HIS A 41 2.46 -1.61 6.82
C HIS A 41 2.07 -0.61 5.75
N GLU A 42 2.46 0.65 5.91
CA GLU A 42 2.07 1.76 5.04
C GLU A 42 3.28 2.41 4.36
N ALA A 43 3.11 2.80 3.09
CA ALA A 43 3.99 3.70 2.36
C ALA A 43 3.14 4.81 1.72
N ARG A 44 3.71 6.02 1.61
CA ARG A 44 3.06 7.16 0.94
C ARG A 44 3.54 7.27 -0.51
N PHE A 45 2.68 7.78 -1.38
CA PHE A 45 3.03 8.15 -2.74
C PHE A 45 2.23 9.35 -3.21
N ASP A 46 2.80 10.11 -4.15
CA ASP A 46 2.18 11.30 -4.74
C ASP A 46 1.67 11.02 -6.14
N THR A 47 0.55 11.65 -6.50
CA THR A 47 -0.03 11.54 -7.85
C THR A 47 0.20 12.84 -8.63
N ARG A 48 -0.05 12.78 -9.95
CA ARG A 48 -0.09 13.96 -10.82
C ARG A 48 -1.52 14.16 -11.34
N PRO A 49 -2.05 15.39 -11.35
CA PRO A 49 -3.40 15.66 -11.84
C PRO A 49 -3.60 15.13 -13.26
N GLU A 50 -4.66 14.34 -13.46
CA GLU A 50 -5.13 13.84 -14.76
C GLU A 50 -4.07 13.10 -15.61
N THR A 51 -2.95 12.70 -14.99
CA THR A 51 -1.84 12.06 -15.67
C THR A 51 -1.63 10.67 -15.12
N TRP A 52 -1.67 9.68 -16.01
CA TRP A 52 -1.25 8.35 -15.62
C TRP A 52 0.25 8.31 -15.36
N VAL A 53 0.67 7.94 -14.16
CA VAL A 53 2.06 7.71 -13.75
C VAL A 53 2.30 6.26 -13.31
N GLU A 54 3.57 5.83 -13.30
CA GLU A 54 4.01 4.60 -12.65
C GLU A 54 4.82 4.97 -11.41
N ILE A 55 4.48 4.38 -10.28
CA ILE A 55 5.07 4.68 -8.97
C ILE A 55 5.65 3.39 -8.41
N GLU A 56 6.96 3.39 -8.22
CA GLU A 56 7.69 2.30 -7.61
C GLU A 56 7.76 2.49 -6.09
N ILE A 57 7.41 1.44 -5.33
CA ILE A 57 7.46 1.44 -3.87
C ILE A 57 8.13 0.15 -3.39
N LEU A 58 9.32 0.30 -2.79
CA LEU A 58 10.08 -0.80 -2.19
C LEU A 58 9.41 -1.31 -0.91
N PHE A 59 9.42 -2.62 -0.69
CA PHE A 59 8.82 -3.20 0.52
C PHE A 59 9.50 -2.76 1.84
N ASP A 60 10.78 -2.42 1.79
CA ASP A 60 11.55 -1.94 2.95
C ASP A 60 11.24 -0.48 3.36
N THR A 61 10.57 0.28 2.50
CA THR A 61 10.14 1.66 2.80
C THR A 61 8.86 1.69 3.64
N PHE A 62 8.13 0.58 3.71
CA PHE A 62 6.89 0.52 4.47
C PHE A 62 7.16 0.63 5.97
N ARG A 63 6.22 1.27 6.68
CA ARG A 63 6.29 1.47 8.13
C ARG A 63 5.07 0.85 8.81
N PRO A 64 5.26 0.12 9.93
CA PRO A 64 4.15 -0.50 10.65
C PRO A 64 3.27 0.57 11.32
N VAL A 65 1.97 0.48 11.07
CA VAL A 65 0.94 1.36 11.61
C VAL A 65 -0.23 0.58 12.19
N TRP A 66 -0.74 1.05 13.31
CA TRP A 66 -2.00 0.62 13.91
C TRP A 66 -2.92 1.82 14.01
N ARG A 67 -4.07 1.76 13.33
CA ARG A 67 -5.06 2.85 13.30
C ARG A 67 -4.41 4.22 12.99
N GLY A 68 -3.50 4.24 12.02
CA GLY A 68 -2.79 5.44 11.57
C GLY A 68 -1.60 5.89 12.43
N ARG A 69 -1.33 5.22 13.55
CA ARG A 69 -0.18 5.54 14.41
C ARG A 69 0.97 4.57 14.17
N LEU A 70 2.20 5.08 14.09
CA LEU A 70 3.40 4.24 14.00
C LEU A 70 3.49 3.31 15.21
N VAL A 71 3.84 2.05 14.97
CA VAL A 71 4.01 1.05 16.02
C VAL A 71 5.45 0.56 16.04
N GLY A 72 6.18 0.88 17.11
CA GLY A 72 7.51 0.32 17.34
C GLY A 72 7.46 -1.19 17.59
N GLY A 73 8.50 -1.91 17.16
CA GLY A 73 8.67 -3.33 17.46
C GLY A 73 7.86 -4.32 16.60
N ALA A 74 6.98 -3.85 15.72
CA ALA A 74 6.19 -4.73 14.83
C ALA A 74 6.99 -5.35 13.65
N GLY A 75 8.25 -4.94 13.48
CA GLY A 75 9.13 -5.43 12.41
C GLY A 75 8.78 -4.91 11.00
N PRO A 76 9.59 -5.27 10.00
CA PRO A 76 9.35 -4.90 8.60
C PRO A 76 8.12 -5.62 8.02
N LEU A 77 7.69 -5.18 6.84
CA LEU A 77 6.65 -5.87 6.08
C LEU A 77 7.13 -7.28 5.69
N ASP A 78 6.34 -8.29 6.03
CA ASP A 78 6.60 -9.66 5.64
C ASP A 78 5.92 -9.99 4.29
N ALA A 79 6.68 -9.82 3.21
CA ALA A 79 6.22 -10.03 1.83
C ALA A 79 5.89 -11.50 1.50
N SER A 80 6.30 -12.48 2.33
CA SER A 80 6.02 -13.90 2.10
C SER A 80 4.56 -14.29 2.35
N ARG A 81 3.82 -13.43 3.05
CA ARG A 81 2.47 -13.76 3.52
C ARG A 81 1.48 -12.60 3.43
N LEU A 82 1.51 -11.85 2.33
CA LEU A 82 0.58 -10.75 2.09
C LEU A 82 -0.84 -11.29 1.91
N ARG A 83 -1.81 -10.64 2.56
CA ARG A 83 -3.24 -11.02 2.52
C ARG A 83 -4.15 -9.88 2.09
N GLN A 84 -3.72 -8.65 2.30
CA GLN A 84 -4.54 -7.49 2.00
C GLN A 84 -3.68 -6.37 1.42
N ILE A 85 -4.21 -5.73 0.39
CA ILE A 85 -3.78 -4.45 -0.13
C ILE A 85 -4.87 -3.41 0.17
N GLY A 86 -4.48 -2.18 0.47
CA GLY A 86 -5.40 -1.06 0.66
C GLY A 86 -4.81 0.23 0.11
N LEU A 87 -5.67 1.05 -0.49
CA LEU A 87 -5.35 2.41 -0.92
C LEU A 87 -6.15 3.38 -0.06
N MET A 88 -5.50 4.42 0.44
CA MET A 88 -6.13 5.42 1.31
C MET A 88 -5.69 6.81 0.92
N VAL A 89 -6.59 7.78 1.00
CA VAL A 89 -6.26 9.20 0.92
C VAL A 89 -5.33 9.53 2.10
N ALA A 90 -4.26 10.29 1.84
CA ALA A 90 -3.33 10.70 2.90
C ALA A 90 -3.80 11.95 3.64
N ASP A 91 -3.25 12.14 4.83
CA ASP A 91 -3.13 13.43 5.53
C ASP A 91 -4.42 14.26 5.68
N GLY A 92 -5.54 13.60 5.94
CA GLY A 92 -6.80 14.28 6.32
C GLY A 92 -7.31 15.25 5.26
N GLN A 93 -7.02 14.99 3.99
CA GLN A 93 -7.43 15.86 2.89
C GLN A 93 -8.95 15.95 2.82
N GLU A 94 -9.47 17.14 3.13
CA GLU A 94 -10.88 17.44 2.99
C GLU A 94 -11.27 17.67 1.51
N GLY A 95 -12.53 17.44 1.21
CA GLY A 95 -13.09 17.62 -0.13
C GLY A 95 -12.88 16.45 -1.09
N PRO A 96 -13.33 16.62 -2.35
CA PRO A 96 -13.33 15.55 -3.35
C PRO A 96 -11.94 14.99 -3.62
N PHE A 97 -11.85 13.69 -3.85
CA PHE A 97 -10.64 13.02 -4.31
C PHE A 97 -10.95 12.05 -5.44
N ALA A 98 -9.98 11.83 -6.33
CA ALA A 98 -10.08 10.89 -7.43
C ALA A 98 -8.75 10.15 -7.62
N LEU A 99 -8.80 8.82 -7.57
CA LEU A 99 -7.67 7.96 -7.86
C LEU A 99 -8.14 6.81 -8.75
N ASP A 100 -7.70 6.83 -10.00
CA ASP A 100 -7.84 5.70 -10.90
C ASP A 100 -6.65 4.77 -10.74
N LEU A 101 -6.95 3.47 -10.65
CA LEU A 101 -5.96 2.41 -10.58
C LEU A 101 -6.11 1.50 -11.79
N ALA A 102 -5.08 1.41 -12.64
CA ALA A 102 -5.06 0.46 -13.74
C ALA A 102 -4.58 -0.92 -13.27
N TRP A 103 -3.45 -0.96 -12.54
CA TRP A 103 -2.90 -2.19 -12.00
C TRP A 103 -1.88 -1.94 -10.89
N VAL A 104 -1.61 -3.01 -10.12
CA VAL A 104 -0.49 -3.12 -9.19
C VAL A 104 0.29 -4.37 -9.57
N ARG A 105 1.62 -4.27 -9.68
CA ARG A 105 2.50 -5.38 -10.06
C ARG A 105 3.69 -5.45 -9.11
N ALA A 106 4.12 -6.66 -8.77
CA ALA A 106 5.39 -6.87 -8.08
C ALA A 106 6.55 -6.85 -9.09
N TYR A 107 7.73 -6.35 -8.70
CA TYR A 107 8.92 -6.30 -9.54
C TYR A 107 10.19 -6.74 -8.79
N ARG A 108 11.20 -7.18 -9.54
CA ARG A 108 12.45 -7.76 -9.01
C ARG A 108 13.62 -6.79 -9.10
#